data_AF-A0A975PQ36-F1
#
_entry.id   AF-A0A975PQ36-F1
#
_cell.length_a   1.000
_cell.length_b   1.000
_cell.length_c   1.000
_cell.angle_alpha   90.00
_cell.angle_beta   90.00
_cell.angle_gamma   90.00
#
_symmetry.space_group_name_H-M   'P 1'
#
loop_
_entity.id
_entity.type
_entity.pdbx_description
1 polymer ?
#
loop_
_entity_poly.entity_id
_entity_poly.type
_entity_poly.pdbx_seq_one_letter_code
_entity_poly.pdbx_strand_id
1 'polypeptide(L)'
;MNMDQDPLDTLDDAQAAAAFRRLVRHLRHRHDAQNIELMGLAGFCRNCLADWIRDAGYEGDKAAARALIHGMPMDEWKATRQQPATEEQIAAMEASLTKNRADLR
;
A
#
# COMPACT_ATOMS: atom_id res chain seq x y z
N MET A 1 11.00 -2.78 -29.27
CA MET A 1 11.96 -2.71 -28.14
C MET A 1 11.83 -4.02 -27.42
N ASN A 2 12.93 -4.70 -27.07
CA ASN A 2 12.82 -5.90 -26.24
C ASN A 2 12.07 -5.51 -24.95
N MET A 3 10.85 -6.03 -24.80
CA MET A 3 10.02 -5.90 -23.60
C MET A 3 10.58 -6.72 -22.42
N ASP A 4 11.79 -7.27 -22.56
CA ASP A 4 12.21 -8.43 -21.78
C ASP A 4 13.00 -8.13 -20.51
N GLN A 5 13.31 -6.88 -20.15
CA GLN A 5 13.83 -6.55 -18.81
C GLN A 5 13.48 -5.11 -18.45
N ASP A 6 12.43 -4.89 -17.65
CA ASP A 6 12.25 -3.61 -16.94
C ASP A 6 13.49 -3.39 -16.04
N PRO A 7 14.20 -2.26 -16.12
CA PRO A 7 15.33 -2.00 -15.23
C PRO A 7 14.99 -2.15 -13.74
N LEU A 8 13.72 -1.97 -13.35
CA LEU A 8 13.24 -2.22 -12.01
C LEU A 8 13.43 -3.69 -11.59
N ASP A 9 13.23 -4.64 -12.50
CA ASP A 9 13.40 -6.07 -12.24
C ASP A 9 14.88 -6.47 -12.09
N THR A 10 15.79 -5.59 -12.49
CA THR A 10 17.25 -5.78 -12.32
C THR A 10 17.81 -5.08 -11.08
N LEU A 11 16.96 -4.39 -10.31
CA LEU A 11 17.37 -3.72 -9.08
C LEU A 11 17.79 -4.76 -8.03
N ASP A 12 18.89 -4.49 -7.32
CA ASP A 12 19.37 -5.38 -6.26
C ASP A 12 18.33 -5.53 -5.13
N ASP A 13 18.08 -6.77 -4.71
CA ASP A 13 17.06 -7.10 -3.70
C ASP A 13 17.28 -6.38 -2.36
N ALA A 14 18.53 -6.20 -1.94
CA ALA A 14 18.82 -5.51 -0.68
C ALA A 14 18.46 -4.02 -0.78
N GLN A 15 18.70 -3.41 -1.94
CA GLN A 15 18.30 -2.02 -2.23
C GLN A 15 16.78 -1.88 -2.28
N ALA A 16 16.10 -2.79 -3.01
CA ALA A 16 14.63 -2.82 -3.09
C ALA A 16 13.99 -2.99 -1.70
N ALA A 17 14.49 -3.93 -0.90
CA ALA A 17 14.01 -4.17 0.45
C ALA A 17 14.28 -2.98 1.40
N ALA A 18 15.42 -2.29 1.26
CA ALA A 18 15.72 -1.09 2.03
C ALA A 18 14.76 0.06 1.69
N ALA A 19 14.49 0.27 0.40
CA ALA A 19 13.54 1.27 -0.08
C ALA A 19 12.10 0.96 0.38
N PHE A 20 11.65 -0.29 0.27
CA PHE A 20 10.34 -0.73 0.76
C PHE A 20 10.18 -0.48 2.26
N ARG A 21 11.15 -0.91 3.08
CA ARG A 21 11.12 -0.68 4.54
C ARG A 21 11.12 0.82 4.87
N ARG A 22 11.82 1.65 4.09
CA ARG A 22 11.79 3.11 4.24
C ARG A 22 10.41 3.69 3.93
N LEU A 23 9.77 3.27 2.84
CA LEU A 23 8.40 3.66 2.49
C LEU A 23 7.42 3.30 3.62
N VAL A 24 7.46 2.06 4.10
CA VAL A 24 6.59 1.61 5.20
C VAL A 24 6.78 2.48 6.44
N ARG A 25 8.03 2.72 6.86
CA ARG A 25 8.32 3.60 8.01
C ARG A 25 7.83 5.03 7.78
N HIS A 26 7.99 5.57 6.57
CA HIS A 26 7.50 6.90 6.22
C HIS A 26 5.97 6.99 6.34
N LEU A 27 5.25 6.00 5.83
CA LEU A 27 3.78 5.92 5.93
C LEU A 27 3.28 5.72 7.36
N ARG A 28 4.04 5.07 8.24
CA ARG A 28 3.73 5.01 9.68
C ARG A 28 3.91 6.35 10.37
N HIS A 29 4.94 7.11 10.00
CA HIS A 29 5.14 8.47 10.50
C HIS A 29 4.02 9.40 10.02
N ARG A 30 3.71 9.35 8.73
CA ARG A 30 2.64 10.12 8.06
C ARG A 30 1.26 9.50 8.25
N HIS A 31 0.86 9.29 9.50
CA HIS A 31 -0.46 8.79 9.86
C HIS A 31 -1.60 9.74 9.45
N ASP A 32 -1.29 11.01 9.21
CA ASP A 32 -2.20 12.00 8.63
C ASP A 32 -2.63 11.62 7.21
N ALA A 33 -1.78 10.96 6.43
CA ALA A 33 -2.15 10.48 5.09
C ALA A 33 -3.07 9.26 5.22
N GLN A 34 -4.38 9.46 5.14
CA GLN A 34 -5.35 8.38 5.32
C GLN A 34 -5.30 7.40 4.15
N ASN A 35 -5.62 6.13 4.42
CA ASN A 35 -5.65 5.13 3.36
C ASN A 35 -6.63 5.50 2.24
N ILE A 36 -7.77 6.12 2.55
CA ILE A 36 -8.76 6.51 1.54
C ILE A 36 -8.21 7.58 0.58
N GLU A 37 -7.42 8.52 1.09
CA GLU A 37 -6.79 9.57 0.29
C GLU A 37 -5.69 8.99 -0.61
N LEU A 38 -4.87 8.08 -0.07
CA LEU A 38 -3.87 7.35 -0.86
C LEU A 38 -4.54 6.54 -1.99
N MET A 39 -5.65 5.87 -1.68
CA MET A 39 -6.44 5.14 -2.69
C MET A 39 -7.00 6.08 -3.75
N GLY A 40 -7.56 7.23 -3.35
CA GLY A 40 -8.11 8.22 -4.28
C GLY A 40 -7.07 8.88 -5.18
N LEU A 41 -5.86 9.10 -4.66
CA LEU A 41 -4.79 9.74 -5.41
C LEU A 41 -4.02 8.76 -6.31
N ALA A 42 -3.58 7.64 -5.75
CA ALA A 42 -2.57 6.77 -6.35
C ALA A 42 -3.06 5.31 -6.54
N GLY A 43 -4.29 4.99 -6.15
CA GLY A 43 -4.87 3.67 -6.37
C GLY A 43 -4.28 2.58 -5.48
N PHE A 44 -3.42 2.92 -4.51
CA PHE A 44 -2.89 1.99 -3.52
C PHE A 44 -2.86 2.64 -2.13
N CYS A 45 -2.79 1.82 -1.09
CA CYS A 45 -2.59 2.28 0.28
C CYS A 45 -1.77 1.27 1.10
N ARG A 46 -1.66 1.50 2.42
CA ARG A 46 -0.96 0.58 3.34
C ARG A 46 -1.50 -0.85 3.29
N ASN A 47 -2.80 -1.03 3.06
CA ASN A 47 -3.38 -2.36 2.97
C ASN A 47 -2.94 -3.10 1.70
N CYS A 48 -2.74 -2.37 0.59
CA CYS A 48 -2.19 -2.94 -0.65
C CYS A 48 -0.76 -3.42 -0.42
N LEU A 49 0.07 -2.65 0.30
CA LEU A 49 1.43 -3.11 0.68
C LEU A 49 1.39 -4.40 1.51
N ALA A 50 0.40 -4.56 2.38
CA ALA A 50 0.23 -5.77 3.18
C ALA A 50 -0.20 -6.98 2.32
N ASP A 51 -1.03 -6.74 1.31
CA ASP A 51 -1.40 -7.79 0.35
C ASP A 51 -0.19 -8.14 -0.54
N TRP A 52 0.59 -7.17 -1.04
CA TRP A 52 1.76 -7.41 -1.88
C TRP A 52 2.86 -8.22 -1.20
N ILE A 53 3.16 -7.98 0.09
CA ILE A 53 4.14 -8.83 0.79
C ILE A 53 3.64 -10.27 0.97
N ARG A 54 2.33 -10.48 1.07
CA ARG A 54 1.72 -11.82 1.16
C ARG A 54 1.80 -12.52 -0.19
N ASP A 55 1.50 -11.81 -1.27
CA ASP A 55 1.63 -12.33 -2.63
C ASP A 55 3.10 -12.66 -2.95
N ALA A 56 4.05 -11.92 -2.37
CA ALA A 56 5.49 -12.19 -2.43
C ALA A 56 5.97 -13.30 -1.49
N GLY A 57 5.09 -13.98 -0.75
CA GLY A 57 5.41 -15.16 0.06
C GLY A 57 5.57 -14.92 1.57
N TYR A 58 5.13 -13.79 2.13
CA TYR A 58 5.08 -13.60 3.59
C TYR A 58 4.18 -14.65 4.26
N GLU A 59 4.74 -15.42 5.20
CA GLU A 59 4.07 -16.57 5.84
C GLU A 59 2.90 -16.19 6.76
N GLY A 60 2.86 -14.95 7.25
CA GLY A 60 1.81 -14.49 8.14
C GLY A 60 0.47 -14.28 7.44
N ASP A 61 -0.62 -14.37 8.22
CA ASP A 61 -1.96 -14.11 7.71
C ASP A 61 -2.19 -12.62 7.37
N LYS A 62 -3.38 -12.31 6.86
CA LYS A 62 -3.76 -10.94 6.48
C LYS A 62 -3.70 -9.95 7.64
N ALA A 63 -4.02 -10.40 8.86
CA ALA A 63 -3.98 -9.54 10.04
C ALA A 63 -2.54 -9.25 10.45
N ALA A 64 -1.67 -10.27 10.44
CA ALA A 64 -0.25 -10.17 10.73
C ALA A 64 0.47 -9.27 9.70
N ALA A 65 0.18 -9.44 8.40
CA ALA A 65 0.74 -8.59 7.35
C ALA A 65 0.34 -7.12 7.51
N ARG A 66 -0.94 -6.86 7.81
CA ARG A 66 -1.41 -5.49 8.09
C ARG A 66 -0.76 -4.92 9.33
N ALA A 67 -0.67 -5.67 10.43
CA ALA A 67 0.03 -5.23 11.63
C ALA A 67 1.51 -4.92 11.33
N LEU A 68 2.15 -5.74 10.49
CA LEU A 68 3.52 -5.51 10.03
C LEU A 68 3.63 -4.24 9.18
N ILE A 69 2.66 -3.86 8.34
CA ILE A 69 2.76 -2.60 7.58
C ILE A 69 2.42 -1.39 8.45
N HIS A 70 1.33 -1.45 9.22
CA HIS A 70 0.86 -0.35 10.06
C HIS A 70 1.74 -0.11 11.30
N GLY A 71 2.50 -1.11 11.74
CA GLY A 71 3.33 -1.05 12.95
C GLY A 71 2.54 -1.22 14.25
N MET A 72 1.25 -1.53 14.15
CA MET A 72 0.33 -1.81 15.25
C MET A 72 -0.85 -2.66 14.72
N PRO A 73 -1.60 -3.35 15.59
CA PRO A 73 -2.82 -4.05 15.20
C PRO A 73 -3.82 -3.13 14.50
N MET A 74 -4.57 -3.69 13.54
CA MET A 74 -5.56 -2.91 12.78
C MET A 74 -6.61 -2.24 13.67
N ASP A 75 -7.03 -2.90 14.75
CA ASP A 75 -8.03 -2.34 15.65
C ASP A 75 -7.50 -1.14 16.43
N GLU A 76 -6.21 -1.15 16.80
CA GLU A 76 -5.54 0.01 17.41
C GLU A 76 -5.43 1.16 16.42
N TRP A 77 -5.04 0.88 15.16
CA TRP A 77 -4.96 1.89 14.11
C TRP A 77 -6.33 2.55 13.84
N LYS A 78 -7.39 1.74 13.75
CA LYS A 78 -8.77 2.24 13.59
C LYS A 78 -9.18 3.14 14.74
N ALA A 79 -8.90 2.71 15.97
CA ALA A 79 -9.31 3.44 17.18
C ALA A 79 -8.56 4.76 17.36
N THR A 80 -7.27 4.80 17.03
CA THR A 80 -6.41 5.94 17.41
C THR A 80 -6.15 6.92 16.28
N ARG A 81 -6.43 6.55 15.02
CA ARG A 81 -5.91 7.32 13.88
C ARG A 81 -6.75 7.30 12.59
N GLN A 82 -7.59 6.30 12.38
CA GLN A 82 -8.45 6.27 11.20
C GLN A 82 -9.58 7.29 11.35
N GLN A 83 -9.82 8.04 10.28
CA GLN A 83 -10.96 8.95 10.20
C GLN A 83 -12.05 8.38 9.28
N PRO A 84 -13.34 8.70 9.53
CA PRO A 84 -14.41 8.39 8.60
C PRO A 84 -14.12 9.03 7.24
N ALA A 85 -14.30 8.27 6.16
CA ALA A 85 -14.17 8.79 4.81
C ALA A 85 -15.38 9.65 4.45
N THR A 86 -15.14 10.78 3.76
CA THR A 86 -16.20 11.57 3.15
C THR A 86 -16.69 10.92 1.85
N GLU A 87 -17.89 11.30 1.39
CA GLU A 87 -18.43 10.82 0.10
C GLU A 87 -17.49 11.17 -1.06
N GLU A 88 -16.89 12.37 -1.05
CA GLU A 88 -15.93 12.81 -2.05
C GLU A 88 -14.67 11.93 -2.06
N GLN A 89 -14.15 11.55 -0.89
CA GLN A 89 -13.00 10.66 -0.78
C GLN A 89 -13.31 9.25 -1.29
N ILE A 90 -14.53 8.76 -1.05
CA ILE A 90 -14.99 7.46 -1.57
C ILE A 90 -15.08 7.52 -3.10
N ALA A 91 -15.72 8.55 -3.65
CA ALA A 91 -15.83 8.73 -5.10
C ALA A 91 -14.45 8.84 -5.78
N ALA A 92 -13.50 9.55 -5.17
CA ALA A 92 -12.12 9.64 -5.66
C ALA A 92 -11.44 8.26 -5.67
N MET A 93 -11.59 7.47 -4.61
CA MET A 93 -11.09 6.09 -4.57
C MET A 93 -11.68 5.24 -5.70
N GLU A 94 -12.99 5.28 -5.91
CA GLU A 94 -13.64 4.47 -6.97
C GLU A 94 -13.17 4.84 -8.38
N ALA A 95 -13.03 6.15 -8.64
CA ALA A 95 -12.48 6.64 -9.89
C ALA A 95 -11.03 6.17 -10.09
N SER A 96 -10.21 6.24 -9.05
CA SER A 96 -8.82 5.77 -9.05
C SER A 96 -8.69 4.27 -9.30
N LEU A 97 -9.51 3.45 -8.62
CA LEU A 97 -9.57 2.00 -8.83
C LEU A 97 -9.95 1.63 -10.28
N THR A 98 -10.73 2.46 -10.96
CA THR A 98 -11.05 2.26 -12.37
C THR A 98 -9.84 2.43 -13.27
N LYS A 99 -8.94 3.37 -12.96
CA LYS A 99 -7.67 3.57 -13.69
C LYS A 99 -6.74 2.37 -13.53
N ASN A 100 -6.60 1.85 -12.30
CA ASN A 100 -5.77 0.66 -12.05
C ASN A 100 -6.17 -0.55 -12.91
N ARG A 101 -7.46 -0.73 -13.20
CA ARG A 101 -7.94 -1.83 -14.04
C ARG A 101 -7.61 -1.66 -15.53
N ALA A 102 -7.42 -0.42 -15.98
CA ALA A 102 -7.02 -0.12 -17.35
C ALA A 102 -5.52 -0.37 -17.57
N ASP A 103 -4.69 -0.13 -16.54
CA ASP A 103 -3.24 -0.32 -16.59
C ASP A 103 -2.79 -1.79 -16.45
N LEU A 104 -3.69 -2.69 -16.05
CA LEU A 104 -3.46 -4.14 -15.97
C LEU A 104 -3.88 -4.90 -17.26
N ARG A 105 -4.10 -4.19 -18.38
CA ARG A 105 -4.44 -4.77 -19.69
C ARG A 105 -3.31 -4.68 -20.68
#